data_AF-A0A315X880-F1
#
_entry.id   AF-A0A315X880-F1
#
_cell.length_a   1.000
_cell.length_b   1.000
_cell.length_c   1.000
_cell.angle_alpha   90.00
_cell.angle_beta   90.00
_cell.angle_gamma   90.00
#
_symmetry.space_group_name_H-M   'P 1'
#
loop_
_entity.id
_entity.type
_entity.pdbx_description
1 polymer ?
#
loop_
_entity_poly.entity_id
_entity_poly.type
_entity_poly.pdbx_seq_one_letter_code
_entity_poly.pdbx_strand_id
1 'polypeptide(L)'
;MVVWKSPASPSTWMACSAAPRSASIPVRASTNGVTPRGRRACSGSPRAGGTTADGRCPAPWKAFARSRSSSIALWSPPAGCRPSHSPAPGSPAISASCPNSTCGPHGTRPRPSSRLARRPSSSRSPTSRTTLSPRSGWWSSCPSCSWSTGGATGGLRRSESGESGPWRTRSRCWKRSCRADSQPLYSRPMDLRLTAEQERLRAEVRAWLATVMHAEIEGFPYSEEEDPAALRAFNKLLAWNGWIAPAWPREYGGMELGAVEQLVFGEEMAYARAPNGGRGPAVGYAGPTIMLAGTDEQKRRHLPGITNWDVVWAQGFSEPGSGSDLASLTTTAIRDGDDWILNGTKIWTSHAHYADWMYLLARTDPEAPKHRGISYFLLDLKAPGVSFQPLLNIAGRKGFGQFFFDNVRMPPDGLLGEVNRGWYLATTTLDLERSNIANAGGARRTIDDLCGYLRESGVRASTVNRHRLAGHAVEVAVVTMLSYRVASMLAMGAVPNQEASLLKLFLSELDQRIANTGLHLLGAYGQLMPGSPLAKLQAQFALTYLTTVPRTIAGGTSEIQRNIIATRGLGLPRG
;
A
#
# COMPACT_ATOMS: atom_id res chain seq x y z
N MET A 1 -11.51 -47.42 29.17
CA MET A 1 -10.18 -47.89 29.66
C MET A 1 -9.14 -47.28 28.73
N VAL A 2 -8.02 -46.70 29.17
CA VAL A 2 -7.46 -46.53 30.53
C VAL A 2 -7.17 -45.02 30.73
N VAL A 3 -7.94 -44.32 31.56
CA VAL A 3 -7.57 -43.83 32.91
C VAL A 3 -6.31 -42.93 32.95
N TRP A 4 -6.55 -41.64 33.25
CA TRP A 4 -5.55 -40.61 33.57
C TRP A 4 -5.04 -40.75 35.01
N LYS A 5 -3.80 -40.31 35.29
CA LYS A 5 -3.33 -39.97 36.65
C LYS A 5 -2.20 -38.93 36.63
N SER A 6 -2.18 -38.07 37.65
CA SER A 6 -1.13 -37.07 37.94
C SER A 6 -0.71 -37.21 39.42
N PRO A 7 0.56 -36.96 39.74
CA PRO A 7 0.91 -35.98 40.80
C PRO A 7 1.99 -34.98 40.30
N ALA A 8 1.96 -33.69 40.60
CA ALA A 8 2.07 -33.01 41.91
C ALA A 8 3.50 -32.99 42.50
N SER A 9 3.96 -31.81 42.91
CA SER A 9 5.31 -31.51 43.43
C SER A 9 5.37 -31.48 44.96
N PRO A 10 6.59 -31.44 45.53
CA PRO A 10 6.84 -30.51 46.64
C PRO A 10 8.18 -29.75 46.56
N SER A 11 8.19 -28.66 47.32
CA SER A 11 9.09 -27.50 47.37
C SER A 11 10.39 -27.63 48.18
N THR A 12 11.32 -26.70 47.91
CA THR A 12 12.32 -26.06 48.82
C THR A 12 13.40 -26.88 49.53
N TRP A 13 14.66 -26.42 49.39
CA TRP A 13 15.67 -26.31 50.46
C TRP A 13 16.55 -25.06 50.21
N MET A 14 17.27 -24.56 51.22
CA MET A 14 18.08 -23.33 51.19
C MET A 14 19.59 -23.55 51.39
N ALA A 15 20.37 -22.70 50.70
CA ALA A 15 21.69 -22.12 51.02
C ALA A 15 22.70 -22.86 51.93
N CYS A 16 23.98 -22.92 51.49
CA CYS A 16 25.08 -22.38 52.29
C CYS A 16 26.34 -21.97 51.48
N SER A 17 27.04 -20.99 52.02
CA SER A 17 28.16 -20.16 51.51
C SER A 17 29.52 -20.85 51.29
N ALA A 18 30.38 -20.31 50.39
CA ALA A 18 31.85 -20.37 50.49
C ALA A 18 32.60 -19.33 49.61
N ALA A 19 33.41 -18.45 50.22
CA ALA A 19 34.40 -17.52 49.64
C ALA A 19 35.13 -16.75 50.79
N PRO A 20 36.22 -15.96 50.60
CA PRO A 20 37.26 -15.89 49.55
C PRO A 20 38.72 -15.90 50.12
N ARG A 21 39.74 -15.68 49.26
CA ARG A 21 41.12 -15.20 49.59
C ARG A 21 41.75 -14.50 48.35
N SER A 22 42.72 -13.56 48.38
CA SER A 22 43.04 -12.46 49.33
C SER A 22 44.26 -11.61 48.86
N ALA A 23 44.10 -10.33 48.49
CA ALA A 23 45.09 -9.21 48.48
C ALA A 23 44.37 -7.90 48.05
N SER A 24 44.45 -6.67 48.60
CA SER A 24 45.47 -5.86 49.35
C SER A 24 46.45 -5.07 48.43
N ILE A 25 46.81 -3.77 48.60
CA ILE A 25 46.46 -2.65 49.53
C ILE A 25 47.13 -1.32 48.99
N PRO A 26 46.85 -0.05 49.40
CA PRO A 26 45.62 0.80 49.50
C PRO A 26 45.80 2.19 48.77
N VAL A 27 45.03 3.25 49.11
CA VAL A 27 45.51 4.62 49.54
C VAL A 27 44.31 5.55 49.94
N ARG A 28 44.59 6.49 50.87
CA ARG A 28 43.73 7.34 51.75
C ARG A 28 42.67 8.31 51.16
N ALA A 29 41.92 8.97 52.08
CA ALA A 29 40.87 9.99 51.84
C ALA A 29 40.83 11.13 52.90
N SER A 30 40.11 12.23 52.62
CA SER A 30 39.65 13.31 53.54
C SER A 30 38.60 14.20 52.80
N THR A 31 37.33 14.43 53.18
CA THR A 31 36.64 14.97 54.40
C THR A 31 36.52 16.50 54.47
N ASN A 32 35.37 16.98 54.99
CA ASN A 32 34.90 18.37 55.21
C ASN A 32 34.24 19.06 53.99
N GLY A 33 33.21 19.92 54.14
CA GLY A 33 32.34 20.17 55.31
C GLY A 33 31.64 21.55 55.36
N VAL A 34 30.44 21.60 55.95
CA VAL A 34 29.71 22.80 56.47
C VAL A 34 28.93 23.70 55.47
N THR A 35 27.84 24.32 55.97
CA THR A 35 26.88 25.22 55.29
C THR A 35 26.61 26.49 56.14
N PRO A 36 25.91 27.51 55.61
CA PRO A 36 25.10 28.41 56.44
C PRO A 36 23.64 28.60 55.95
N ARG A 37 22.84 29.43 56.67
CA ARG A 37 21.36 29.54 56.61
C ARG A 37 20.83 30.99 56.46
N GLY A 38 19.59 31.15 55.95
CA GLY A 38 18.72 32.36 56.05
C GLY A 38 17.69 32.40 54.89
N ARG A 39 16.36 32.65 54.98
CA ARG A 39 15.43 33.39 55.89
C ARG A 39 15.71 34.91 55.95
N ARG A 40 14.79 35.87 55.72
CA ARG A 40 13.31 35.94 55.52
C ARG A 40 13.01 36.99 54.40
N ALA A 41 12.02 36.91 53.50
CA ALA A 41 10.54 37.00 53.59
C ALA A 41 9.94 38.39 53.93
N CYS A 42 9.35 39.07 52.92
CA CYS A 42 8.33 40.15 52.89
C CYS A 42 8.28 40.72 51.44
N SER A 43 7.25 41.40 50.91
CA SER A 43 5.78 41.38 51.05
C SER A 43 5.21 42.44 50.10
N GLY A 44 4.38 42.12 49.10
CA GLY A 44 3.80 43.15 48.22
C GLY A 44 3.20 42.64 46.90
N SER A 45 1.90 42.84 46.75
CA SER A 45 1.09 42.74 45.52
C SER A 45 0.15 43.98 45.52
N PRO A 46 -0.52 44.41 44.41
CA PRO A 46 -1.17 43.51 43.44
C PRO A 46 -1.30 43.99 41.96
N ARG A 47 -1.89 43.11 41.13
CA ARG A 47 -2.59 43.37 39.83
C ARG A 47 -1.71 43.73 38.60
N ALA A 48 -2.04 43.28 37.37
CA ALA A 48 -3.03 42.29 36.94
C ALA A 48 -2.76 41.76 35.51
N GLY A 49 -3.21 40.52 35.22
CA GLY A 49 -3.46 39.98 33.86
C GLY A 49 -2.23 39.54 33.04
N GLY A 50 -2.19 38.35 32.42
CA GLY A 50 -3.15 37.24 32.50
C GLY A 50 -2.64 35.97 31.79
N THR A 51 -2.67 34.84 32.51
CA THR A 51 -2.67 33.44 32.03
C THR A 51 -1.95 33.08 30.71
N THR A 52 -0.71 32.60 30.81
CA THR A 52 -0.17 31.57 29.90
C THR A 52 -0.78 30.20 30.22
N ALA A 53 -0.93 29.32 29.23
CA ALA A 53 -1.43 27.96 29.44
C ALA A 53 -0.28 26.97 29.73
N ASP A 54 -0.32 26.31 30.90
CA ASP A 54 0.65 25.27 31.28
C ASP A 54 0.41 23.97 30.51
N GLY A 55 1.44 23.46 29.84
CA GLY A 55 1.43 22.11 29.26
C GLY A 55 1.52 21.03 30.34
N ARG A 56 0.63 20.03 30.29
CA ARG A 56 0.73 18.81 31.11
C ARG A 56 0.52 17.57 30.26
N CYS A 57 1.51 16.68 30.23
CA CYS A 57 1.39 15.38 29.57
C CYS A 57 0.42 14.46 30.34
N PRO A 58 -0.54 13.78 29.67
CA PRO A 58 -1.28 12.68 30.25
C PRO A 58 -0.47 11.37 30.25
N ALA A 59 -0.98 10.38 31.01
CA ALA A 59 -0.34 9.10 31.30
C ALA A 59 -0.27 8.13 30.08
N PRO A 60 0.61 7.11 30.08
CA PRO A 60 0.88 6.27 28.90
C PRO A 60 -0.28 5.35 28.48
N TRP A 61 -0.35 5.13 27.17
CA TRP A 61 -1.29 4.36 26.32
C TRP A 61 -1.99 3.09 26.88
N LYS A 62 -1.47 2.43 27.91
CA LYS A 62 -1.91 1.09 28.39
C LYS A 62 -3.35 1.01 28.93
N ALA A 63 -4.06 2.12 29.04
CA ALA A 63 -5.39 2.17 29.66
C ALA A 63 -6.55 1.67 28.77
N PHE A 64 -6.45 1.79 27.44
CA PHE A 64 -7.60 1.52 26.55
C PHE A 64 -7.77 0.04 26.11
N ALA A 65 -6.77 -0.80 26.30
CA ALA A 65 -6.74 -2.18 25.78
C ALA A 65 -7.23 -3.26 26.77
N ARG A 66 -7.86 -2.90 27.91
CA ARG A 66 -8.24 -3.87 28.97
C ARG A 66 -9.64 -3.69 29.55
N SER A 67 -10.64 -4.25 28.87
CA SER A 67 -11.99 -4.44 29.44
C SER A 67 -12.71 -5.69 28.90
N ARG A 68 -12.13 -6.88 29.07
CA ARG A 68 -12.85 -8.18 28.96
C ARG A 68 -12.15 -9.30 29.74
N SER A 69 -12.51 -9.43 31.02
CA SER A 69 -12.23 -10.61 31.84
C SER A 69 -13.40 -10.83 32.79
N SER A 70 -14.10 -11.96 32.63
CA SER A 70 -15.34 -12.25 33.34
C SER A 70 -15.12 -12.40 34.85
N SER A 71 -16.04 -11.88 35.66
CA SER A 71 -16.12 -12.16 37.09
C SER A 71 -17.54 -12.56 37.45
N ILE A 72 -17.72 -13.80 37.86
CA ILE A 72 -18.99 -14.31 38.39
C ILE A 72 -19.16 -13.74 39.80
N ALA A 73 -20.28 -13.08 40.05
CA ALA A 73 -20.73 -12.70 41.39
C ALA A 73 -22.06 -13.40 41.67
N LEU A 74 -22.09 -14.23 42.71
CA LEU A 74 -23.31 -14.91 43.18
C LEU A 74 -24.18 -13.92 43.96
N TRP A 75 -25.48 -13.91 43.68
CA TRP A 75 -26.47 -13.26 44.53
C TRP A 75 -27.74 -14.10 44.61
N SER A 76 -28.15 -14.47 45.83
CA SER A 76 -29.28 -15.34 46.09
C SER A 76 -30.41 -14.56 46.76
N PRO A 77 -31.66 -14.63 46.27
CA PRO A 77 -32.81 -14.08 46.98
C PRO A 77 -33.26 -15.00 48.14
N PRO A 78 -33.97 -14.46 49.16
CA PRO A 78 -34.47 -15.23 50.31
C PRO A 78 -35.71 -16.09 49.96
N ALA A 79 -36.04 -17.03 50.85
CA ALA A 79 -37.07 -18.06 50.64
C ALA A 79 -38.50 -17.63 51.01
N GLY A 80 -39.51 -18.25 50.39
CA GLY A 80 -40.93 -18.01 50.70
C GLY A 80 -41.93 -19.02 50.11
N CYS A 81 -42.23 -20.09 50.85
CA CYS A 81 -43.43 -20.93 50.78
C CYS A 81 -43.71 -21.86 49.56
N ARG A 82 -44.70 -22.75 49.77
CA ARG A 82 -45.09 -24.02 49.11
C ARG A 82 -46.58 -23.95 48.66
N PRO A 83 -47.23 -24.98 48.04
CA PRO A 83 -46.77 -26.12 47.20
C PRO A 83 -47.67 -26.40 45.94
N SER A 84 -47.37 -27.51 45.23
CA SER A 84 -48.32 -28.54 44.72
C SER A 84 -48.68 -28.68 43.21
N HIS A 85 -48.73 -29.97 42.81
CA HIS A 85 -49.36 -30.70 41.69
C HIS A 85 -49.50 -30.15 40.24
N SER A 86 -48.85 -30.89 39.31
CA SER A 86 -49.32 -31.56 38.06
C SER A 86 -50.73 -31.29 37.45
N PRO A 87 -50.97 -31.62 36.15
CA PRO A 87 -50.11 -31.62 34.95
C PRO A 87 -50.80 -30.92 33.73
N ALA A 88 -50.30 -31.12 32.50
CA ALA A 88 -50.78 -30.42 31.29
C ALA A 88 -51.84 -31.17 30.44
N PRO A 89 -52.82 -30.45 29.83
CA PRO A 89 -53.44 -30.75 28.53
C PRO A 89 -52.69 -30.03 27.38
N GLY A 90 -52.96 -30.21 26.08
CA GLY A 90 -53.96 -31.02 25.38
C GLY A 90 -54.52 -30.24 24.17
N SER A 91 -54.21 -30.65 22.94
CA SER A 91 -54.60 -29.95 21.69
C SER A 91 -56.08 -30.07 21.34
N PRO A 92 -56.66 -29.17 20.51
CA PRO A 92 -56.95 -29.59 19.12
C PRO A 92 -56.96 -28.49 18.01
N ALA A 93 -56.72 -28.92 16.75
CA ALA A 93 -57.48 -28.70 15.48
C ALA A 93 -58.00 -27.29 15.01
N ILE A 94 -58.34 -26.99 13.73
CA ILE A 94 -58.08 -27.51 12.34
C ILE A 94 -58.55 -26.43 11.33
N SER A 95 -57.87 -26.24 10.18
CA SER A 95 -58.41 -25.93 8.80
C SER A 95 -57.24 -25.55 7.85
N ALA A 96 -56.98 -26.28 6.76
CA ALA A 96 -57.54 -26.18 5.39
C ALA A 96 -57.10 -24.91 4.61
N SER A 97 -56.61 -24.94 3.36
CA SER A 97 -56.63 -25.92 2.24
C SER A 97 -55.28 -25.90 1.46
N CYS A 98 -54.69 -27.01 0.97
CA CYS A 98 -54.96 -27.82 -0.25
C CYS A 98 -54.81 -27.08 -1.60
N PRO A 99 -54.35 -27.70 -2.72
CA PRO A 99 -53.59 -28.96 -2.94
C PRO A 99 -52.17 -28.64 -3.55
N ASN A 100 -51.31 -29.47 -4.20
CA ASN A 100 -51.05 -30.91 -4.44
C ASN A 100 -49.49 -31.05 -4.64
N SER A 101 -48.74 -32.17 -4.67
CA SER A 101 -48.89 -33.59 -5.05
C SER A 101 -48.71 -33.91 -6.56
N THR A 102 -47.95 -34.94 -7.01
CA THR A 102 -46.96 -35.86 -6.37
C THR A 102 -46.14 -36.63 -7.45
N CYS A 103 -45.01 -37.26 -7.07
CA CYS A 103 -44.51 -38.62 -7.46
C CYS A 103 -42.98 -38.73 -7.69
N GLY A 104 -42.38 -39.82 -7.19
CA GLY A 104 -41.07 -40.39 -7.58
C GLY A 104 -41.29 -41.77 -8.26
N PRO A 105 -40.47 -42.83 -8.02
CA PRO A 105 -39.24 -42.94 -7.20
C PRO A 105 -38.10 -43.79 -7.86
N HIS A 106 -37.05 -44.15 -7.08
CA HIS A 106 -35.94 -45.08 -7.39
C HIS A 106 -34.86 -44.60 -8.42
N GLY A 107 -33.59 -45.06 -8.41
CA GLY A 107 -32.88 -45.89 -7.42
C GLY A 107 -31.41 -46.21 -7.80
N THR A 108 -30.56 -46.45 -6.78
CA THR A 108 -29.20 -47.09 -6.81
C THR A 108 -28.00 -46.45 -7.57
N ARG A 109 -26.79 -46.74 -7.04
CA ARG A 109 -25.41 -46.41 -7.49
C ARG A 109 -24.87 -47.51 -8.45
N PRO A 110 -23.73 -47.38 -9.22
CA PRO A 110 -22.43 -46.81 -8.78
C PRO A 110 -21.52 -46.11 -9.85
N ARG A 111 -20.23 -45.89 -9.50
CA ARG A 111 -19.13 -45.31 -10.32
C ARG A 111 -18.66 -46.26 -11.45
N PRO A 112 -18.02 -45.77 -12.53
CA PRO A 112 -16.53 -45.79 -12.61
C PRO A 112 -15.93 -44.52 -13.31
N SER A 113 -14.82 -43.94 -12.83
CA SER A 113 -13.39 -44.17 -13.16
C SER A 113 -12.82 -43.24 -14.26
N SER A 114 -11.48 -43.16 -14.36
CA SER A 114 -10.73 -42.09 -15.04
C SER A 114 -10.13 -42.46 -16.41
N ARG A 115 -9.76 -41.44 -17.22
CA ARG A 115 -8.65 -41.53 -18.21
C ARG A 115 -8.13 -40.16 -18.65
N LEU A 116 -6.89 -40.12 -19.16
CA LEU A 116 -6.21 -38.93 -19.67
C LEU A 116 -6.14 -38.91 -21.21
N ALA A 117 -6.17 -37.71 -21.79
CA ALA A 117 -5.62 -37.40 -23.12
C ALA A 117 -5.00 -35.98 -23.06
N ARG A 118 -3.67 -35.83 -23.08
CA ARG A 118 -2.78 -35.74 -24.27
C ARG A 118 -3.11 -34.57 -25.22
N ARG A 119 -2.22 -33.56 -25.21
CA ARG A 119 -2.02 -32.59 -26.30
C ARG A 119 -1.54 -33.29 -27.59
N PRO A 120 -1.92 -32.82 -28.79
CA PRO A 120 -1.08 -32.84 -29.97
C PRO A 120 -0.20 -31.57 -30.05
N SER A 121 0.80 -31.60 -30.92
CA SER A 121 1.68 -30.47 -31.25
C SER A 121 1.77 -30.27 -32.76
N SER A 122 2.58 -29.30 -33.20
CA SER A 122 3.17 -29.14 -34.55
C SER A 122 2.42 -28.33 -35.64
N SER A 123 2.93 -27.10 -35.82
CA SER A 123 3.58 -26.64 -37.06
C SER A 123 2.77 -26.03 -38.23
N ARG A 124 3.54 -25.27 -39.04
CA ARG A 124 3.31 -24.77 -40.41
C ARG A 124 2.27 -23.65 -40.61
N SER A 125 2.80 -22.44 -40.71
CA SER A 125 2.30 -21.41 -41.64
C SER A 125 2.44 -21.85 -43.10
N PRO A 126 1.60 -21.33 -44.00
CA PRO A 126 1.97 -21.06 -45.39
C PRO A 126 2.03 -19.56 -45.67
N THR A 127 2.92 -19.16 -46.57
CA THR A 127 2.98 -17.80 -47.14
C THR A 127 2.03 -17.67 -48.33
N SER A 128 1.37 -16.52 -48.47
CA SER A 128 0.90 -16.03 -49.77
C SER A 128 1.21 -14.55 -49.93
N ARG A 129 1.75 -14.18 -51.11
CA ARG A 129 1.80 -12.79 -51.58
C ARG A 129 0.57 -12.56 -52.46
N THR A 130 -0.11 -11.43 -52.27
CA THR A 130 -1.00 -10.89 -53.30
C THR A 130 -0.72 -9.40 -53.47
N THR A 131 -0.13 -9.03 -54.60
CA THR A 131 0.10 -7.63 -55.00
C THR A 131 -1.10 -7.13 -55.81
N LEU A 132 -1.65 -5.97 -55.45
CA LEU A 132 -2.47 -5.16 -56.36
C LEU A 132 -2.29 -3.66 -56.05
N SER A 133 -2.44 -2.83 -57.08
CA SER A 133 -2.15 -1.38 -57.05
C SER A 133 -3.32 -0.53 -56.53
N PRO A 134 -3.08 0.72 -56.12
CA PRO A 134 -4.06 1.54 -55.41
C PRO A 134 -5.10 2.21 -56.33
N ARG A 135 -6.21 2.68 -55.71
CA ARG A 135 -7.10 3.71 -56.26
C ARG A 135 -6.92 5.03 -55.49
N SER A 136 -7.31 6.14 -56.13
CA SER A 136 -6.86 7.50 -55.81
C SER A 136 -7.94 8.40 -55.19
N GLY A 137 -7.46 9.44 -54.48
CA GLY A 137 -8.25 10.55 -53.95
C GLY A 137 -8.85 10.28 -52.56
N TRP A 138 -9.15 11.30 -51.74
CA TRP A 138 -8.96 12.76 -51.89
C TRP A 138 -8.13 13.29 -50.70
N TRP A 139 -7.40 14.39 -50.88
CA TRP A 139 -6.75 15.13 -49.79
C TRP A 139 -6.99 16.63 -49.93
N SER A 140 -7.31 17.29 -48.82
CA SER A 140 -7.55 18.74 -48.75
C SER A 140 -6.31 19.48 -48.21
N SER A 141 -6.07 20.66 -48.76
CA SER A 141 -4.84 21.45 -48.62
C SER A 141 -4.52 21.97 -47.20
N CYS A 142 -3.23 21.96 -46.84
CA CYS A 142 -2.57 23.11 -46.22
C CYS A 142 -1.02 23.08 -46.44
N PRO A 143 -0.31 24.22 -46.43
CA PRO A 143 1.00 24.31 -47.10
C PRO A 143 2.24 24.46 -46.18
N SER A 144 3.40 24.42 -46.84
CA SER A 144 4.71 24.99 -46.46
C SER A 144 5.50 24.38 -45.29
N CYS A 145 6.52 23.59 -45.64
CA CYS A 145 7.93 23.90 -45.31
C CYS A 145 8.86 23.09 -46.24
N SER A 146 9.74 23.78 -46.97
CA SER A 146 10.61 23.18 -47.99
C SER A 146 12.07 23.11 -47.52
N TRP A 147 12.67 21.92 -47.55
CA TRP A 147 14.13 21.74 -47.49
C TRP A 147 14.57 20.81 -48.62
N SER A 148 15.63 21.22 -49.33
CA SER A 148 16.06 20.64 -50.60
C SER A 148 17.29 19.73 -50.44
N THR A 149 17.23 18.52 -50.98
CA THR A 149 18.40 17.64 -51.16
C THR A 149 18.55 17.24 -52.63
N GLY A 150 19.33 18.00 -53.38
CA GLY A 150 19.77 17.61 -54.72
C GLY A 150 20.80 16.48 -54.64
N GLY A 151 20.58 15.40 -55.38
CA GLY A 151 21.53 14.29 -55.49
C GLY A 151 22.56 14.50 -56.60
N ALA A 152 23.63 13.71 -56.57
CA ALA A 152 24.57 13.54 -57.68
C ALA A 152 24.80 12.04 -57.93
N THR A 153 24.94 11.64 -59.19
CA THR A 153 24.98 10.24 -59.64
C THR A 153 26.28 9.90 -60.37
N GLY A 154 26.62 8.60 -60.39
CA GLY A 154 27.81 8.06 -61.05
C GLY A 154 29.04 7.97 -60.13
N GLY A 155 30.00 7.08 -60.38
CA GLY A 155 30.06 6.05 -61.42
C GLY A 155 31.29 5.14 -61.21
N LEU A 156 31.25 3.91 -61.73
CA LEU A 156 32.39 2.97 -61.67
C LEU A 156 33.56 3.51 -62.55
N ARG A 157 34.84 3.06 -62.47
CA ARG A 157 35.36 1.71 -62.21
C ARG A 157 36.91 1.71 -62.11
N ARG A 158 37.52 0.71 -61.42
CA ARG A 158 38.93 0.24 -61.56
C ARG A 158 40.08 1.22 -61.17
N SER A 159 41.31 0.80 -60.85
CA SER A 159 41.86 -0.53 -60.45
C SER A 159 43.28 -0.45 -59.87
N GLU A 160 43.53 -1.24 -58.82
CA GLU A 160 44.80 -1.97 -58.52
C GLU A 160 46.11 -1.19 -58.20
N SER A 161 47.05 -1.92 -57.58
CA SER A 161 48.32 -1.48 -56.95
C SER A 161 48.17 -0.53 -55.74
N GLY A 162 49.06 -0.55 -54.74
CA GLY A 162 50.15 -1.50 -54.49
C GLY A 162 50.95 -1.16 -53.21
N GLU A 163 51.44 -2.20 -52.55
CA GLU A 163 52.63 -2.26 -51.67
C GLU A 163 52.83 -1.30 -50.47
N SER A 164 52.96 -1.92 -49.30
CA SER A 164 53.92 -1.68 -48.21
C SER A 164 54.33 -0.26 -47.74
N GLY A 165 54.33 -0.11 -46.41
CA GLY A 165 55.50 0.44 -45.70
C GLY A 165 55.26 1.69 -44.84
N PRO A 166 55.81 1.76 -43.60
CA PRO A 166 55.79 2.96 -42.78
C PRO A 166 57.04 3.84 -43.00
N TRP A 167 57.06 5.06 -42.43
CA TRP A 167 58.12 5.53 -41.49
C TRP A 167 57.97 7.03 -41.14
N ARG A 168 57.58 7.27 -39.88
CA ARG A 168 57.88 8.41 -38.99
C ARG A 168 58.23 9.83 -39.52
N THR A 169 57.59 10.79 -38.83
CA THR A 169 58.09 12.14 -38.43
C THR A 169 58.28 13.24 -39.49
N ARG A 170 57.59 14.37 -39.27
CA ARG A 170 58.18 15.48 -38.49
C ARG A 170 57.12 16.35 -37.81
N SER A 171 57.51 16.96 -36.69
CA SER A 171 56.67 17.82 -35.86
C SER A 171 56.75 19.29 -36.32
N ARG A 172 55.64 20.02 -36.15
CA ARG A 172 55.66 21.45 -35.85
C ARG A 172 54.82 21.72 -34.61
N CYS A 173 55.32 22.61 -33.76
CA CYS A 173 54.75 22.90 -32.46
C CYS A 173 54.09 24.27 -32.51
N TRP A 174 52.80 24.35 -32.14
CA TRP A 174 52.19 25.59 -31.67
C TRP A 174 51.84 25.41 -30.19
N LYS A 175 52.45 26.23 -29.34
CA LYS A 175 52.27 26.25 -27.88
C LYS A 175 51.46 27.48 -27.51
N ARG A 176 50.47 27.29 -26.62
CA ARG A 176 49.56 28.32 -26.07
C ARG A 176 48.55 28.85 -27.12
N SER A 177 47.34 29.27 -26.74
CA SER A 177 46.79 29.49 -25.38
C SER A 177 45.32 29.05 -25.24
N CYS A 178 45.11 27.88 -24.63
CA CYS A 178 43.81 27.49 -24.03
C CYS A 178 44.05 26.81 -22.68
N ARG A 179 44.35 27.60 -21.63
CA ARG A 179 44.08 27.20 -20.24
C ARG A 179 42.76 27.84 -19.84
N ALA A 180 41.66 27.25 -20.32
CA ALA A 180 40.38 27.35 -19.64
C ALA A 180 40.31 26.18 -18.66
N ASP A 181 39.72 26.37 -17.48
CA ASP A 181 39.55 25.31 -16.48
C ASP A 181 38.36 24.39 -16.83
N SER A 182 38.42 23.82 -18.04
CA SER A 182 37.59 22.69 -18.42
C SER A 182 38.11 21.43 -17.73
N GLN A 183 37.90 21.32 -16.42
CA GLN A 183 37.76 19.99 -15.83
C GLN A 183 36.65 19.28 -16.62
N PRO A 184 36.88 18.06 -17.13
CA PRO A 184 35.85 17.36 -17.87
C PRO A 184 34.64 17.16 -16.95
N LEU A 185 33.43 17.41 -17.46
CA LEU A 185 32.16 17.11 -16.76
C LEU A 185 31.89 15.59 -16.69
N TYR A 186 32.94 14.82 -16.41
CA TYR A 186 32.90 13.39 -16.18
C TYR A 186 32.35 13.15 -14.78
N SER A 187 31.02 13.24 -14.67
CA SER A 187 30.20 12.82 -13.54
C SER A 187 30.74 13.16 -12.14
N ARG A 188 30.09 14.13 -11.47
CA ARG A 188 29.91 13.96 -10.00
C ARG A 188 29.35 12.55 -9.81
N PRO A 189 29.99 11.66 -9.05
CA PRO A 189 29.49 10.30 -8.87
C PRO A 189 28.09 10.36 -8.27
N MET A 190 27.20 9.46 -8.71
CA MET A 190 25.84 9.39 -8.21
C MET A 190 25.88 9.03 -6.72
N ASP A 191 25.72 10.04 -5.86
CA ASP A 191 25.71 9.85 -4.42
C ASP A 191 24.30 9.42 -3.98
N LEU A 192 24.23 8.21 -3.46
CA LEU A 192 23.00 7.54 -3.04
C LEU A 192 22.87 7.49 -1.52
N ARG A 193 23.81 8.12 -0.81
CA ARG A 193 23.79 8.29 0.64
C ARG A 193 22.79 9.39 0.98
N LEU A 194 22.05 9.19 2.07
CA LEU A 194 21.21 10.24 2.62
C LEU A 194 22.06 11.40 3.17
N THR A 195 21.49 12.60 3.16
CA THR A 195 22.07 13.74 3.87
C THR A 195 21.99 13.56 5.38
N ALA A 196 22.77 14.36 6.13
CA ALA A 196 22.71 14.34 7.60
C ALA A 196 21.34 14.74 8.17
N GLU A 197 20.49 15.44 7.40
CA GLU A 197 19.10 15.73 7.76
C GLU A 197 18.19 14.52 7.51
N GLN A 198 18.36 13.86 6.38
CA GLN A 198 17.60 12.65 6.03
C GLN A 198 17.92 11.47 6.96
N GLU A 199 19.18 11.30 7.41
CA GLU A 199 19.51 10.32 8.46
C GLU A 199 18.99 10.74 9.85
N ARG A 200 18.87 12.05 10.15
CA ARG A 200 18.18 12.53 11.37
C ARG A 200 16.70 12.14 11.35
N LEU A 201 15.99 12.45 10.26
CA LEU A 201 14.60 12.06 10.05
C LEU A 201 14.42 10.54 10.18
N ARG A 202 15.30 9.74 9.57
CA ARG A 202 15.30 8.28 9.72
C ARG A 202 15.44 7.84 11.17
N ALA A 203 16.35 8.45 11.92
CA ALA A 203 16.56 8.14 13.34
C ALA A 203 15.35 8.52 14.22
N GLU A 204 14.74 9.68 13.97
CA GLU A 204 13.53 10.15 14.65
C GLU A 204 12.34 9.22 14.39
N VAL A 205 12.07 8.89 13.12
CA VAL A 205 10.99 7.98 12.72
C VAL A 205 11.17 6.61 13.34
N ARG A 206 12.40 6.06 13.36
CA ARG A 206 12.71 4.81 14.06
C ARG A 206 12.51 4.90 15.57
N ALA A 207 12.94 5.98 16.22
CA ALA A 207 12.81 6.16 17.66
C ALA A 207 11.34 6.25 18.09
N TRP A 208 10.52 7.01 17.35
CA TRP A 208 9.07 7.08 17.57
C TRP A 208 8.40 5.72 17.34
N LEU A 209 8.69 5.05 16.21
CA LEU A 209 8.18 3.71 15.91
C LEU A 209 8.50 2.72 17.04
N ALA A 210 9.70 2.77 17.63
CA ALA A 210 10.08 1.93 18.76
C ALA A 210 9.32 2.21 20.08
N THR A 211 8.62 3.34 20.19
CA THR A 211 7.75 3.66 21.34
C THR A 211 6.27 3.33 21.10
N VAL A 212 5.80 3.35 19.84
CA VAL A 212 4.39 3.11 19.49
C VAL A 212 4.11 1.70 18.97
N MET A 213 5.07 1.06 18.29
CA MET A 213 4.87 -0.27 17.69
C MET A 213 5.02 -1.39 18.72
N HIS A 214 4.02 -2.25 18.79
CA HIS A 214 3.99 -3.47 19.60
C HIS A 214 3.20 -4.55 18.84
N ALA A 215 3.27 -5.82 19.26
CA ALA A 215 2.67 -6.94 18.52
C ALA A 215 1.14 -6.86 18.32
N GLU A 216 0.45 -6.00 19.07
CA GLU A 216 -0.99 -5.70 18.94
C GLU A 216 -1.28 -4.59 17.90
N ILE A 217 -0.24 -3.88 17.43
CA ILE A 217 -0.29 -2.79 16.44
C ILE A 217 0.58 -3.11 15.19
N GLU A 218 1.50 -4.07 15.24
CA GLU A 218 2.26 -4.51 14.05
C GLU A 218 1.32 -5.15 13.02
N GLY A 219 1.02 -4.41 11.95
CA GLY A 219 0.16 -4.89 10.87
C GLY A 219 0.84 -5.99 10.06
N PHE A 220 0.08 -6.85 9.40
CA PHE A 220 0.65 -7.74 8.38
C PHE A 220 0.67 -7.05 7.03
N PRO A 221 1.68 -7.30 6.18
CA PRO A 221 1.66 -6.81 4.81
C PRO A 221 0.40 -7.35 4.12
N TYR A 222 -0.51 -6.44 3.77
CA TYR A 222 -1.80 -6.74 3.13
C TYR A 222 -2.73 -7.55 4.06
N SER A 223 -2.73 -7.20 5.35
CA SER A 223 -3.78 -7.58 6.28
C SER A 223 -5.10 -6.91 5.88
N GLU A 224 -6.06 -7.71 5.43
CA GLU A 224 -7.42 -7.26 5.08
C GLU A 224 -8.42 -7.41 6.24
N GLU A 225 -7.93 -7.75 7.44
CA GLU A 225 -8.66 -7.81 8.72
C GLU A 225 -7.82 -7.15 9.84
N GLU A 226 -7.30 -5.95 9.57
CA GLU A 226 -6.85 -5.05 10.64
C GLU A 226 -8.09 -4.46 11.33
N ASP A 227 -8.13 -4.44 12.67
CA ASP A 227 -9.25 -3.86 13.42
C ASP A 227 -9.46 -2.38 13.04
N PRO A 228 -10.63 -1.97 12.52
CA PRO A 228 -10.90 -0.58 12.16
C PRO A 228 -10.71 0.41 13.32
N ALA A 229 -10.90 -0.02 14.58
CA ALA A 229 -10.65 0.83 15.74
C ALA A 229 -9.15 1.02 15.99
N ALA A 230 -8.35 -0.06 16.02
CA ALA A 230 -6.89 0.02 16.09
C ALA A 230 -6.28 0.83 14.94
N LEU A 231 -6.80 0.67 13.71
CA LEU A 231 -6.39 1.45 12.55
C LEU A 231 -6.69 2.94 12.68
N ARG A 232 -7.93 3.29 13.05
CA ARG A 232 -8.33 4.69 13.25
C ARG A 232 -7.53 5.31 14.41
N ALA A 233 -7.21 4.54 15.45
CA ALA A 233 -6.35 4.97 16.55
C ALA A 233 -4.88 5.21 16.12
N PHE A 234 -4.27 4.30 15.36
CA PHE A 234 -2.89 4.48 14.88
C PHE A 234 -2.77 5.68 13.93
N ASN A 235 -3.74 5.87 13.02
CA ASN A 235 -3.77 7.03 12.13
C ASN A 235 -4.10 8.34 12.88
N LYS A 236 -4.95 8.31 13.91
CA LYS A 236 -5.13 9.44 14.85
C LYS A 236 -3.83 9.78 15.59
N LEU A 237 -3.01 8.79 15.95
CA LEU A 237 -1.72 9.02 16.58
C LEU A 237 -0.72 9.65 15.61
N LEU A 238 -0.68 9.22 14.34
CA LEU A 238 0.08 9.90 13.29
C LEU A 238 -0.38 11.35 13.10
N ALA A 239 -1.70 11.60 13.07
CA ALA A 239 -2.26 12.94 12.96
C ALA A 239 -1.85 13.84 14.13
N TRP A 240 -1.94 13.33 15.36
CA TRP A 240 -1.54 14.05 16.58
C TRP A 240 -0.05 14.44 16.60
N ASN A 241 0.82 13.62 15.99
CA ASN A 241 2.26 13.92 15.87
C ASN A 241 2.58 14.74 14.59
N GLY A 242 1.59 15.08 13.75
CA GLY A 242 1.78 15.77 12.46
C GLY A 242 2.31 14.88 11.32
N TRP A 243 2.47 13.58 11.55
CA TRP A 243 3.12 12.62 10.65
C TRP A 243 2.17 11.96 9.63
N ILE A 244 0.89 12.33 9.68
CA ILE A 244 -0.18 11.76 8.84
C ILE A 244 -0.02 12.08 7.34
N ALA A 245 0.46 13.28 7.01
CA ALA A 245 0.50 13.82 5.65
C ALA A 245 1.89 14.42 5.31
N PRO A 246 2.94 13.58 5.14
CA PRO A 246 4.30 14.06 4.98
C PRO A 246 4.51 14.94 3.74
N ALA A 247 3.81 14.63 2.64
CA ALA A 247 3.94 15.31 1.36
C ALA A 247 3.15 16.62 1.23
N TRP A 248 2.22 16.90 2.15
CA TRP A 248 1.26 18.00 2.00
C TRP A 248 1.87 19.35 2.42
N PRO A 249 1.46 20.48 1.80
CA PRO A 249 1.81 21.82 2.28
C PRO A 249 1.38 22.07 3.74
N ARG A 250 2.12 22.92 4.45
CA ARG A 250 1.84 23.25 5.87
C ARG A 250 0.49 23.95 6.05
N GLU A 251 0.06 24.74 5.08
CA GLU A 251 -1.24 25.40 5.06
C GLU A 251 -2.44 24.43 5.13
N TYR A 252 -2.25 23.17 4.70
CA TYR A 252 -3.27 22.11 4.79
C TYR A 252 -2.98 21.10 5.93
N GLY A 253 -2.09 21.44 6.87
CA GLY A 253 -1.72 20.58 8.01
C GLY A 253 -0.71 19.48 7.68
N GLY A 254 0.06 19.63 6.58
CA GLY A 254 1.12 18.71 6.19
C GLY A 254 2.51 19.05 6.73
N MET A 255 3.47 18.13 6.50
CA MET A 255 4.87 18.32 6.91
C MET A 255 5.74 19.02 5.85
N GLU A 256 5.27 19.13 4.61
CA GLU A 256 5.99 19.72 3.47
C GLU A 256 7.38 19.08 3.23
N LEU A 257 7.46 17.75 3.34
CA LEU A 257 8.69 16.99 3.10
C LEU A 257 8.98 16.86 1.59
N GLY A 258 10.27 16.95 1.22
CA GLY A 258 10.75 16.62 -0.11
C GLY A 258 10.60 15.12 -0.44
N ALA A 259 10.73 14.77 -1.73
CA ALA A 259 10.48 13.39 -2.19
C ALA A 259 11.44 12.34 -1.60
N VAL A 260 12.66 12.74 -1.19
CA VAL A 260 13.63 11.85 -0.54
C VAL A 260 13.28 11.67 0.95
N GLU A 261 12.83 12.73 1.62
CA GLU A 261 12.38 12.70 3.00
C GLU A 261 11.08 11.88 3.14
N GLN A 262 10.15 12.01 2.18
CA GLN A 262 8.97 11.15 2.07
C GLN A 262 9.33 9.66 1.85
N LEU A 263 10.32 9.38 1.00
CA LEU A 263 10.88 8.03 0.81
C LEU A 263 11.43 7.47 2.12
N VAL A 264 12.25 8.23 2.85
CA VAL A 264 12.86 7.82 4.12
C VAL A 264 11.80 7.52 5.17
N PHE A 265 10.84 8.42 5.37
CA PHE A 265 9.69 8.20 6.24
C PHE A 265 8.94 6.92 5.85
N GLY A 266 8.67 6.75 4.55
CA GLY A 266 7.97 5.60 3.99
C GLY A 266 8.71 4.27 4.18
N GLU A 267 10.03 4.21 3.96
CA GLU A 267 10.84 3.00 4.14
C GLU A 267 10.78 2.49 5.58
N GLU A 268 10.92 3.38 6.56
CA GLU A 268 10.92 2.99 7.98
C GLU A 268 9.53 2.60 8.47
N MET A 269 8.49 3.33 8.06
CA MET A 269 7.09 2.93 8.31
C MET A 269 6.76 1.56 7.71
N ALA A 270 7.21 1.28 6.48
CA ALA A 270 7.00 -0.01 5.83
C ALA A 270 7.83 -1.15 6.48
N TYR A 271 9.07 -0.86 6.90
CA TYR A 271 9.95 -1.83 7.55
C TYR A 271 9.47 -2.19 8.98
N ALA A 272 8.93 -1.23 9.72
CA ALA A 272 8.29 -1.47 11.01
C ALA A 272 6.90 -2.13 10.91
N ARG A 273 6.36 -2.29 9.68
CA ARG A 273 4.96 -2.68 9.41
C ARG A 273 3.93 -1.81 10.14
N ALA A 274 4.14 -0.50 10.14
CA ALA A 274 3.14 0.46 10.58
C ALA A 274 1.84 0.27 9.77
N PRO A 275 0.67 0.02 10.39
CA PRO A 275 -0.58 -0.22 9.67
C PRO A 275 -0.90 0.90 8.68
N ASN A 276 -1.61 0.60 7.59
CA ASN A 276 -2.00 1.63 6.61
C ASN A 276 -3.39 2.20 6.91
N GLY A 277 -4.38 1.34 7.16
CA GLY A 277 -5.74 1.75 7.53
C GLY A 277 -6.41 2.74 6.58
N GLY A 278 -6.13 2.66 5.27
CA GLY A 278 -6.71 3.56 4.27
C GLY A 278 -6.02 4.91 4.07
N ARG A 279 -4.81 5.16 4.62
CA ARG A 279 -4.07 6.42 4.36
C ARG A 279 -3.86 6.69 2.86
N GLY A 280 -3.67 5.64 2.05
CA GLY A 280 -3.51 5.78 0.59
C GLY A 280 -4.68 6.54 -0.07
N PRO A 281 -5.91 5.98 -0.06
CA PRO A 281 -7.12 6.67 -0.52
C PRO A 281 -7.31 8.10 -0.01
N ALA A 282 -7.09 8.37 1.27
CA ALA A 282 -7.34 9.70 1.85
C ALA A 282 -6.18 10.70 1.61
N VAL A 283 -5.01 10.42 2.18
CA VAL A 283 -3.84 11.31 2.19
C VAL A 283 -3.09 11.26 0.87
N GLY A 284 -2.94 10.07 0.29
CA GLY A 284 -2.18 9.89 -0.95
C GLY A 284 -2.94 10.36 -2.19
N TYR A 285 -4.26 10.15 -2.24
CA TYR A 285 -5.04 10.22 -3.48
C TYR A 285 -6.14 11.29 -3.46
N ALA A 286 -7.09 11.23 -2.51
CA ALA A 286 -8.21 12.17 -2.46
C ALA A 286 -7.75 13.61 -2.20
N GLY A 287 -7.02 13.84 -1.11
CA GLY A 287 -6.60 15.19 -0.71
C GLY A 287 -5.74 15.92 -1.74
N PRO A 288 -4.69 15.33 -2.33
CA PRO A 288 -3.92 15.97 -3.39
C PRO A 288 -4.75 16.30 -4.64
N THR A 289 -5.73 15.46 -4.99
CA THR A 289 -6.65 15.75 -6.10
C THR A 289 -7.60 16.91 -5.74
N ILE A 290 -8.02 17.04 -4.47
CA ILE A 290 -8.83 18.16 -3.94
C ILE A 290 -7.99 19.46 -3.84
N MET A 291 -6.71 19.39 -3.50
CA MET A 291 -5.80 20.56 -3.55
C MET A 291 -5.65 21.08 -4.99
N LEU A 292 -5.50 20.17 -5.96
CA LEU A 292 -5.28 20.49 -7.37
C LEU A 292 -6.52 21.05 -8.07
N ALA A 293 -7.70 20.45 -7.82
CA ALA A 293 -8.90 20.68 -8.63
C ALA A 293 -10.15 21.06 -7.81
N GLY A 294 -10.04 21.16 -6.49
CA GLY A 294 -11.14 21.55 -5.61
C GLY A 294 -11.33 23.06 -5.52
N THR A 295 -12.56 23.48 -5.31
CA THR A 295 -12.87 24.84 -4.86
C THR A 295 -12.32 25.06 -3.45
N ASP A 296 -12.14 26.32 -3.05
CA ASP A 296 -11.63 26.61 -1.71
C ASP A 296 -12.59 26.16 -0.59
N GLU A 297 -13.88 26.01 -0.90
CA GLU A 297 -14.86 25.42 0.02
C GLU A 297 -14.67 23.91 0.13
N GLN A 298 -14.47 23.18 -0.97
CA GLN A 298 -14.11 21.76 -0.93
C GLN A 298 -12.79 21.53 -0.17
N LYS A 299 -11.79 22.40 -0.36
CA LYS A 299 -10.52 22.35 0.39
C LYS A 299 -10.76 22.53 1.89
N ARG A 300 -11.49 23.58 2.30
CA ARG A 300 -11.87 23.82 3.71
C ARG A 300 -12.67 22.67 4.32
N ARG A 301 -13.63 22.11 3.57
CA ARG A 301 -14.52 21.02 4.01
C ARG A 301 -13.80 19.69 4.22
N HIS A 302 -12.90 19.32 3.29
CA HIS A 302 -12.37 17.94 3.25
C HIS A 302 -10.95 17.78 3.77
N LEU A 303 -10.04 18.74 3.53
CA LEU A 303 -8.61 18.56 3.85
C LEU A 303 -8.34 18.46 5.36
N PRO A 304 -8.94 19.28 6.25
CA PRO A 304 -8.73 19.16 7.70
C PRO A 304 -9.23 17.82 8.25
N GLY A 305 -10.34 17.28 7.73
CA GLY A 305 -10.86 15.98 8.15
C GLY A 305 -9.96 14.80 7.75
N ILE A 306 -9.16 14.95 6.69
CA ILE A 306 -8.14 13.97 6.27
C ILE A 306 -6.90 14.07 7.16
N THR A 307 -6.34 15.26 7.39
CA THR A 307 -5.14 15.42 8.24
C THR A 307 -5.43 15.12 9.70
N ASN A 308 -6.56 15.55 10.26
CA ASN A 308 -6.94 15.17 11.62
C ASN A 308 -7.33 13.69 11.75
N TRP A 309 -7.44 12.93 10.65
CA TRP A 309 -7.97 11.58 10.59
C TRP A 309 -9.38 11.40 11.19
N ASP A 310 -10.26 12.38 10.97
CA ASP A 310 -11.67 12.32 11.35
C ASP A 310 -12.50 11.47 10.37
N VAL A 311 -12.15 11.50 9.08
CA VAL A 311 -12.86 10.77 8.03
C VAL A 311 -11.94 9.81 7.27
N VAL A 312 -12.46 8.63 6.94
CA VAL A 312 -11.79 7.67 6.04
C VAL A 312 -12.36 7.80 4.62
N TRP A 313 -11.49 7.68 3.61
CA TRP A 313 -11.87 7.75 2.20
C TRP A 313 -11.76 6.41 1.47
N ALA A 314 -12.61 6.22 0.46
CA ALA A 314 -12.65 5.06 -0.43
C ALA A 314 -12.52 5.47 -1.91
N GLN A 315 -11.99 4.57 -2.75
CA GLN A 315 -11.89 4.75 -4.21
C GLN A 315 -13.05 4.05 -4.94
N GLY A 316 -13.87 4.84 -5.64
CA GLY A 316 -14.99 4.40 -6.47
C GLY A 316 -14.67 4.46 -7.96
N PHE A 317 -13.60 3.80 -8.40
CA PHE A 317 -13.18 3.81 -9.81
C PHE A 317 -13.75 2.59 -10.57
N SER A 318 -13.27 1.40 -10.22
CA SER A 318 -13.57 0.12 -10.90
C SER A 318 -15.05 -0.31 -10.80
N GLU A 319 -15.51 -1.00 -11.83
CA GLU A 319 -16.87 -1.55 -11.98
C GLU A 319 -16.83 -3.02 -12.40
N PRO A 320 -17.90 -3.80 -12.22
CA PRO A 320 -17.94 -5.21 -12.65
C PRO A 320 -17.60 -5.43 -14.13
N GLY A 321 -17.91 -4.45 -15.00
CA GLY A 321 -17.54 -4.46 -16.42
C GLY A 321 -16.31 -3.61 -16.80
N SER A 322 -15.79 -2.78 -15.90
CA SER A 322 -14.78 -1.74 -16.21
C SER A 322 -13.67 -1.72 -15.16
N GLY A 323 -12.62 -2.50 -15.41
CA GLY A 323 -11.40 -2.57 -14.60
C GLY A 323 -10.20 -1.95 -15.33
N SER A 324 -9.51 -2.75 -16.15
CA SER A 324 -8.36 -2.27 -16.94
C SER A 324 -8.74 -1.25 -18.01
N ASP A 325 -9.90 -1.43 -18.67
CA ASP A 325 -10.57 -0.36 -19.41
C ASP A 325 -11.43 0.45 -18.45
N LEU A 326 -10.79 1.25 -17.58
CA LEU A 326 -11.52 2.15 -16.69
C LEU A 326 -12.36 3.18 -17.47
N ALA A 327 -12.02 3.44 -18.74
CA ALA A 327 -12.72 4.41 -19.57
C ALA A 327 -14.08 3.90 -20.10
N SER A 328 -14.38 2.60 -20.02
CA SER A 328 -15.70 2.03 -20.34
C SER A 328 -16.74 2.17 -19.23
N LEU A 329 -16.44 2.87 -18.12
CA LEU A 329 -17.32 2.96 -16.96
C LEU A 329 -18.76 3.41 -17.30
N THR A 330 -19.74 2.81 -16.64
CA THR A 330 -21.18 2.94 -16.91
C THR A 330 -22.00 3.47 -15.74
N THR A 331 -21.45 3.61 -14.53
CA THR A 331 -22.09 4.41 -13.46
C THR A 331 -22.36 5.81 -13.99
N THR A 332 -23.61 6.28 -13.98
CA THR A 332 -24.02 7.59 -14.49
C THR A 332 -24.17 8.61 -13.37
N ALA A 333 -23.95 9.88 -13.69
CA ALA A 333 -24.35 11.03 -12.89
C ALA A 333 -25.07 12.02 -13.80
N ILE A 334 -26.37 12.21 -13.60
CA ILE A 334 -27.23 13.02 -14.47
C ILE A 334 -27.69 14.25 -13.68
N ARG A 335 -27.73 15.44 -14.31
CA ARG A 335 -28.24 16.65 -13.65
C ARG A 335 -29.74 16.57 -13.40
N ASP A 336 -30.17 16.99 -12.21
CA ASP A 336 -31.57 17.20 -11.84
C ASP A 336 -31.69 18.52 -11.07
N GLY A 337 -32.03 19.59 -11.78
CA GLY A 337 -31.80 20.96 -11.32
C GLY A 337 -30.30 21.23 -11.14
N ASP A 338 -29.93 21.77 -9.99
CA ASP A 338 -28.53 22.04 -9.64
C ASP A 338 -27.75 20.76 -9.26
N ASP A 339 -28.46 19.76 -8.70
CA ASP A 339 -27.93 18.50 -8.18
C ASP A 339 -27.52 17.50 -9.28
N TRP A 340 -26.85 16.43 -8.85
CA TRP A 340 -26.56 15.23 -9.65
C TRP A 340 -27.24 13.99 -9.06
N ILE A 341 -27.90 13.19 -9.90
CA ILE A 341 -28.44 11.88 -9.54
C ILE A 341 -27.47 10.80 -10.02
N LEU A 342 -26.85 10.12 -9.07
CA LEU A 342 -25.87 9.05 -9.30
C LEU A 342 -26.56 7.67 -9.30
N ASN A 343 -26.33 6.89 -10.35
CA ASN A 343 -26.87 5.54 -10.52
C ASN A 343 -25.77 4.58 -11.02
N GLY A 344 -25.63 3.40 -10.40
CA GLY A 344 -24.67 2.38 -10.85
C GLY A 344 -24.02 1.58 -9.73
N THR A 345 -22.81 1.06 -9.95
CA THR A 345 -22.07 0.27 -8.93
C THR A 345 -20.56 0.48 -9.04
N LYS A 346 -19.84 0.38 -7.91
CA LYS A 346 -18.36 0.33 -7.87
C LYS A 346 -17.91 -0.89 -7.08
N ILE A 347 -16.85 -1.58 -7.53
CA ILE A 347 -16.41 -2.88 -7.00
C ILE A 347 -14.90 -2.90 -6.75
N TRP A 348 -14.44 -3.82 -5.90
CA TRP A 348 -13.06 -3.93 -5.40
C TRP A 348 -12.61 -2.75 -4.54
N THR A 349 -13.55 -1.93 -4.05
CA THR A 349 -13.26 -0.77 -3.20
C THR A 349 -12.73 -1.22 -1.84
N SER A 350 -11.42 -1.03 -1.62
CA SER A 350 -10.74 -1.34 -0.36
C SER A 350 -11.16 -0.40 0.78
N HIS A 351 -11.16 -0.90 2.01
CA HIS A 351 -11.52 -0.18 3.25
C HIS A 351 -12.98 0.32 3.30
N ALA A 352 -13.80 -0.06 2.31
CA ALA A 352 -15.20 0.34 2.14
C ALA A 352 -16.06 0.22 3.41
N HIS A 353 -15.83 -0.84 4.20
CA HIS A 353 -16.66 -1.18 5.36
C HIS A 353 -16.46 -0.25 6.58
N TYR A 354 -15.55 0.72 6.53
CA TYR A 354 -15.42 1.81 7.51
C TYR A 354 -15.14 3.19 6.89
N ALA A 355 -15.35 3.33 5.58
CA ALA A 355 -15.17 4.60 4.88
C ALA A 355 -16.33 5.56 5.15
N ASP A 356 -16.00 6.83 5.38
CA ASP A 356 -16.96 7.93 5.57
C ASP A 356 -17.29 8.61 4.23
N TRP A 357 -16.29 8.73 3.35
CA TRP A 357 -16.39 9.38 2.04
C TRP A 357 -15.86 8.49 0.93
N MET A 358 -16.34 8.71 -0.29
CA MET A 358 -15.81 8.12 -1.51
C MET A 358 -15.45 9.23 -2.51
N TYR A 359 -14.35 9.05 -3.24
CA TYR A 359 -14.16 9.74 -4.51
C TYR A 359 -14.38 8.75 -5.66
N LEU A 360 -15.16 9.14 -6.66
CA LEU A 360 -15.62 8.22 -7.71
C LEU A 360 -15.61 8.86 -9.11
N LEU A 361 -15.70 8.00 -10.12
CA LEU A 361 -15.83 8.41 -11.52
C LEU A 361 -17.19 7.98 -12.06
N ALA A 362 -17.91 8.92 -12.68
CA ALA A 362 -19.21 8.65 -13.28
C ALA A 362 -19.34 9.28 -14.68
N ARG A 363 -20.15 8.64 -15.52
CA ARG A 363 -20.55 9.05 -16.86
C ARG A 363 -21.52 10.23 -16.75
N THR A 364 -21.07 11.41 -17.13
CA THR A 364 -21.89 12.65 -17.20
C THR A 364 -22.34 12.97 -18.62
N ASP A 365 -21.73 12.34 -19.61
CA ASP A 365 -22.11 12.43 -21.02
C ASP A 365 -21.90 11.04 -21.67
N PRO A 366 -22.97 10.37 -22.12
CA PRO A 366 -22.90 9.05 -22.74
C PRO A 366 -22.48 9.09 -24.22
N GLU A 367 -22.69 10.22 -24.91
CA GLU A 367 -22.42 10.36 -26.34
C GLU A 367 -20.98 10.84 -26.60
N ALA A 368 -20.37 11.52 -25.63
CA ALA A 368 -18.96 11.89 -25.69
C ALA A 368 -18.03 10.66 -25.76
N PRO A 369 -16.93 10.73 -26.54
CA PRO A 369 -15.94 9.65 -26.61
C PRO A 369 -15.46 9.23 -25.21
N LYS A 370 -15.36 7.92 -24.92
CA LYS A 370 -15.09 7.31 -23.59
C LYS A 370 -14.38 8.18 -22.54
N HIS A 371 -13.22 8.77 -22.87
CA HIS A 371 -12.38 9.53 -21.95
C HIS A 371 -12.87 10.98 -21.67
N ARG A 372 -13.81 11.50 -22.48
CA ARG A 372 -14.34 12.87 -22.43
C ARG A 372 -15.76 12.96 -21.88
N GLY A 373 -16.40 11.83 -21.55
CA GLY A 373 -17.74 11.80 -20.95
C GLY A 373 -17.77 11.49 -19.44
N ILE A 374 -16.61 11.60 -18.77
CA ILE A 374 -16.42 11.18 -17.38
C ILE A 374 -16.17 12.42 -16.50
N SER A 375 -16.88 12.51 -15.38
CA SER A 375 -16.63 13.47 -14.31
C SER A 375 -16.16 12.79 -13.03
N TYR A 376 -15.54 13.57 -12.14
CA TYR A 376 -14.98 13.12 -10.87
C TYR A 376 -15.87 13.68 -9.75
N PHE A 377 -16.27 12.83 -8.80
CA PHE A 377 -17.20 13.22 -7.74
C PHE A 377 -16.67 12.87 -6.34
N LEU A 378 -17.08 13.65 -5.35
CA LEU A 378 -16.92 13.41 -3.92
C LEU A 378 -18.31 13.09 -3.35
N LEU A 379 -18.44 11.93 -2.72
CA LEU A 379 -19.70 11.38 -2.20
C LEU A 379 -19.59 11.07 -0.71
N ASP A 380 -20.54 11.55 0.09
CA ASP A 380 -20.76 11.07 1.46
C ASP A 380 -21.38 9.67 1.38
N LEU A 381 -20.73 8.67 1.99
CA LEU A 381 -21.22 7.29 1.94
C LEU A 381 -22.44 7.02 2.83
N LYS A 382 -22.91 8.03 3.57
CA LYS A 382 -24.17 8.02 4.34
C LYS A 382 -25.34 8.63 3.56
N ALA A 383 -25.14 9.08 2.32
CA ALA A 383 -26.21 9.62 1.48
C ALA A 383 -27.30 8.56 1.18
N PRO A 384 -28.60 8.94 1.16
CA PRO A 384 -29.68 8.03 0.78
C PRO A 384 -29.46 7.42 -0.61
N GLY A 385 -29.79 6.15 -0.76
CA GLY A 385 -29.58 5.38 -2.00
C GLY A 385 -28.21 4.70 -2.12
N VAL A 386 -27.24 5.05 -1.26
CA VAL A 386 -25.97 4.33 -1.16
C VAL A 386 -26.17 3.02 -0.39
N SER A 387 -25.70 1.90 -0.94
CA SER A 387 -25.65 0.62 -0.22
C SER A 387 -24.34 -0.13 -0.49
N PHE A 388 -23.96 -1.01 0.45
CA PHE A 388 -22.66 -1.69 0.45
C PHE A 388 -22.79 -3.19 0.71
N GLN A 389 -22.04 -3.98 -0.06
CA GLN A 389 -21.89 -5.43 0.10
C GLN A 389 -20.40 -5.78 0.29
N PRO A 390 -19.97 -6.31 1.45
CA PRO A 390 -18.60 -6.78 1.63
C PRO A 390 -18.35 -8.06 0.82
N LEU A 391 -17.21 -8.13 0.15
CA LEU A 391 -16.80 -9.28 -0.65
C LEU A 391 -15.76 -10.12 0.13
N LEU A 392 -15.75 -11.43 -0.11
CA LEU A 392 -14.80 -12.36 0.52
C LEU A 392 -13.65 -12.65 -0.45
N ASN A 393 -12.41 -12.42 -0.02
CA ASN A 393 -11.22 -12.73 -0.80
C ASN A 393 -10.77 -14.21 -0.65
N ILE A 394 -9.78 -14.64 -1.44
CA ILE A 394 -9.24 -16.01 -1.40
C ILE A 394 -8.54 -16.38 -0.07
N ALA A 395 -8.13 -15.39 0.72
CA ALA A 395 -7.61 -15.57 2.08
C ALA A 395 -8.70 -15.58 3.18
N GLY A 396 -9.99 -15.56 2.79
CA GLY A 396 -11.13 -15.52 3.70
C GLY A 396 -11.37 -14.15 4.36
N ARG A 397 -10.79 -13.07 3.81
CA ARG A 397 -10.84 -11.70 4.37
C ARG A 397 -11.90 -10.85 3.67
N LYS A 398 -12.33 -9.76 4.33
CA LYS A 398 -13.35 -8.80 3.84
C LYS A 398 -12.83 -7.36 3.73
N GLY A 399 -11.58 -7.19 3.29
CA GLY A 399 -10.91 -5.89 3.19
C GLY A 399 -11.51 -4.93 2.17
N PHE A 400 -12.38 -5.42 1.28
CA PHE A 400 -13.03 -4.66 0.21
C PHE A 400 -14.48 -5.11 -0.02
N GLY A 401 -15.20 -4.41 -0.89
CA GLY A 401 -16.52 -4.85 -1.34
C GLY A 401 -17.02 -4.17 -2.60
N GLN A 402 -18.35 -4.13 -2.73
CA GLN A 402 -19.09 -3.47 -3.81
C GLN A 402 -20.06 -2.45 -3.22
N PHE A 403 -20.12 -1.27 -3.80
CA PHE A 403 -21.15 -0.27 -3.56
C PHE A 403 -22.16 -0.27 -4.71
N PHE A 404 -23.41 0.02 -4.38
CA PHE A 404 -24.51 0.24 -5.32
C PHE A 404 -25.12 1.61 -5.03
N PHE A 405 -25.49 2.33 -6.08
CA PHE A 405 -26.09 3.66 -6.02
C PHE A 405 -27.43 3.60 -6.75
N ASP A 406 -28.51 3.75 -6.00
CA ASP A 406 -29.88 3.87 -6.50
C ASP A 406 -30.34 5.31 -6.27
N ASN A 407 -30.38 6.09 -7.36
CA ASN A 407 -30.84 7.48 -7.41
C ASN A 407 -30.26 8.39 -6.32
N VAL A 408 -28.96 8.23 -6.05
CA VAL A 408 -28.24 8.97 -5.00
C VAL A 408 -28.10 10.43 -5.41
N ARG A 409 -28.83 11.32 -4.73
CA ARG A 409 -28.77 12.77 -4.93
C ARG A 409 -27.50 13.34 -4.29
N MET A 410 -26.60 13.84 -5.12
CA MET A 410 -25.39 14.56 -4.72
C MET A 410 -25.58 16.06 -5.00
N PRO A 411 -25.18 16.95 -4.06
CA PRO A 411 -25.26 18.39 -4.27
C PRO A 411 -24.25 18.89 -5.33
N PRO A 412 -24.34 20.15 -5.78
CA PRO A 412 -23.46 20.70 -6.83
C PRO A 412 -21.97 20.65 -6.45
N ASP A 413 -21.63 20.84 -5.17
CA ASP A 413 -20.27 20.74 -4.62
C ASP A 413 -19.76 19.30 -4.48
N GLY A 414 -20.58 18.29 -4.84
CA GLY A 414 -20.13 16.92 -5.06
C GLY A 414 -19.25 16.78 -6.31
N LEU A 415 -19.31 17.69 -7.28
CA LEU A 415 -18.43 17.65 -8.48
C LEU A 415 -17.03 18.20 -8.16
N LEU A 416 -15.98 17.42 -8.45
CA LEU A 416 -14.59 17.89 -8.35
C LEU A 416 -14.06 18.35 -9.72
N GLY A 417 -13.66 19.61 -9.81
CA GLY A 417 -13.20 20.25 -11.04
C GLY A 417 -14.32 20.46 -12.07
N GLU A 418 -13.98 20.39 -13.35
CA GLU A 418 -14.91 20.57 -14.46
C GLU A 418 -15.70 19.28 -14.81
N VAL A 419 -16.97 19.46 -15.21
CA VAL A 419 -17.76 18.41 -15.88
C VAL A 419 -17.00 17.89 -17.10
N ASN A 420 -17.07 16.58 -17.34
CA ASN A 420 -16.44 15.90 -18.48
C ASN A 420 -14.88 15.95 -18.49
N ARG A 421 -14.23 16.43 -17.41
CA ARG A 421 -12.76 16.40 -17.22
C ARG A 421 -12.27 15.35 -16.23
N GLY A 422 -13.16 14.59 -15.60
CA GLY A 422 -12.81 13.66 -14.53
C GLY A 422 -11.78 12.59 -14.90
N TRP A 423 -11.66 12.23 -16.19
CA TRP A 423 -10.60 11.35 -16.67
C TRP A 423 -9.19 11.93 -16.47
N TYR A 424 -9.00 13.24 -16.64
CA TYR A 424 -7.69 13.88 -16.45
C TYR A 424 -7.30 13.84 -14.97
N LEU A 425 -8.24 14.15 -14.07
CA LEU A 425 -8.04 14.04 -12.63
C LEU A 425 -7.75 12.58 -12.23
N ALA A 426 -8.51 11.61 -12.74
CA ALA A 426 -8.29 10.18 -12.53
C ALA A 426 -6.88 9.74 -12.94
N THR A 427 -6.35 10.22 -14.08
CA THR A 427 -4.98 9.90 -14.47
C THR A 427 -3.94 10.46 -13.50
N THR A 428 -4.13 11.67 -12.98
CA THR A 428 -3.26 12.24 -11.93
C THR A 428 -3.33 11.42 -10.64
N THR A 429 -4.54 11.09 -10.16
CA THR A 429 -4.74 10.26 -8.96
C THR A 429 -4.06 8.89 -9.09
N LEU A 430 -4.13 8.27 -10.28
CA LEU A 430 -3.49 6.98 -10.54
C LEU A 430 -1.97 7.05 -10.73
N ASP A 431 -1.42 8.16 -11.22
CA ASP A 431 0.04 8.36 -11.31
C ASP A 431 0.66 8.64 -9.93
N LEU A 432 -0.09 9.24 -9.00
CA LEU A 432 0.27 9.28 -7.56
C LEU A 432 0.29 7.86 -6.95
N GLU A 433 -0.72 7.03 -7.21
CA GLU A 433 -0.79 5.63 -6.74
C GLU A 433 0.39 4.78 -7.24
N ARG A 434 0.74 4.91 -8.53
CA ARG A 434 1.85 4.15 -9.16
C ARG A 434 3.23 4.54 -8.61
N SER A 435 3.38 5.79 -8.17
CA SER A 435 4.68 6.35 -7.75
C SER A 435 5.14 5.89 -6.37
N ASN A 436 4.44 4.98 -5.68
CA ASN A 436 4.64 4.61 -4.28
C ASN A 436 6.03 4.01 -3.95
N ILE A 437 6.99 4.91 -3.71
CA ILE A 437 8.41 4.66 -3.41
C ILE A 437 8.68 3.92 -2.10
N ALA A 438 7.77 3.96 -1.12
CA ALA A 438 8.00 3.51 0.25
C ALA A 438 8.16 1.98 0.41
N ASN A 439 7.56 1.20 -0.48
CA ASN A 439 7.30 -0.24 -0.24
C ASN A 439 8.55 -1.13 -0.12
N ALA A 440 9.73 -0.67 -0.57
CA ALA A 440 10.98 -1.43 -0.51
C ALA A 440 11.30 -1.90 0.92
N GLY A 441 11.00 -1.09 1.95
CA GLY A 441 11.20 -1.43 3.35
C GLY A 441 10.40 -2.65 3.82
N GLY A 442 9.17 -2.85 3.31
CA GLY A 442 8.32 -4.00 3.66
C GLY A 442 8.81 -5.32 3.04
N ALA A 443 9.33 -5.27 1.82
CA ALA A 443 9.98 -6.40 1.16
C ALA A 443 11.28 -6.79 1.89
N ARG A 444 12.10 -5.80 2.28
CA ARG A 444 13.30 -5.98 3.12
C ARG A 444 12.95 -6.69 4.43
N ARG A 445 12.01 -6.14 5.20
CA ARG A 445 11.57 -6.73 6.48
C ARG A 445 11.10 -8.18 6.35
N THR A 446 10.40 -8.52 5.26
CA THR A 446 9.91 -9.88 5.02
C THR A 446 11.04 -10.88 4.77
N ILE A 447 12.15 -10.45 4.14
CA ILE A 447 13.37 -11.27 4.01
C ILE A 447 14.13 -11.35 5.34
N ASP A 448 14.23 -10.26 6.09
CA ASP A 448 14.93 -10.24 7.37
C ASP A 448 14.28 -11.13 8.43
N ASP A 449 12.95 -11.09 8.57
CA ASP A 449 12.18 -11.98 9.47
C ASP A 449 12.35 -13.47 9.09
N LEU A 450 12.33 -13.79 7.78
CA LEU A 450 12.54 -15.16 7.28
C LEU A 450 13.97 -15.64 7.53
N CYS A 451 14.96 -14.76 7.38
CA CYS A 451 16.35 -15.03 7.72
C CYS A 451 16.58 -15.13 9.25
N GLY A 452 15.86 -14.37 10.07
CA GLY A 452 15.84 -14.50 11.53
C GLY A 452 15.33 -15.87 11.96
N TYR A 453 14.12 -16.23 11.52
CA TYR A 453 13.51 -17.52 11.81
C TYR A 453 14.40 -18.73 11.43
N LEU A 454 15.09 -18.68 10.28
CA LEU A 454 15.98 -19.76 9.85
C LEU A 454 17.27 -19.87 10.68
N ARG A 455 17.73 -18.77 11.31
CA ARG A 455 18.84 -18.80 12.28
C ARG A 455 18.36 -19.40 13.62
N GLU A 456 17.23 -18.91 14.13
CA GLU A 456 16.68 -19.27 15.45
C GLU A 456 16.17 -20.72 15.51
N SER A 457 15.48 -21.19 14.47
CA SER A 457 14.92 -22.54 14.41
C SER A 457 15.97 -23.65 14.19
N GLY A 458 17.24 -23.28 13.94
CA GLY A 458 18.30 -24.22 13.57
C GLY A 458 18.12 -24.89 12.20
N VAL A 459 17.07 -24.55 11.45
CA VAL A 459 16.73 -25.17 10.15
C VAL A 459 17.75 -24.74 9.10
N ARG A 460 18.74 -25.61 8.86
CA ARG A 460 19.75 -25.44 7.81
C ARG A 460 19.10 -25.52 6.42
N ALA A 461 18.65 -24.37 5.92
CA ALA A 461 18.20 -24.22 4.53
C ALA A 461 19.23 -24.78 3.55
N SER A 462 18.76 -25.54 2.55
CA SER A 462 19.59 -26.15 1.52
C SER A 462 20.37 -25.09 0.72
N THR A 463 21.47 -25.46 0.07
CA THR A 463 22.27 -24.53 -0.74
C THR A 463 21.42 -23.81 -1.81
N VAL A 464 20.49 -24.53 -2.45
CA VAL A 464 19.51 -23.97 -3.40
C VAL A 464 18.62 -22.91 -2.74
N ASN A 465 18.09 -23.19 -1.54
CA ASN A 465 17.23 -22.22 -0.85
C ASN A 465 18.02 -21.03 -0.28
N ARG A 466 19.28 -21.21 0.13
CA ARG A 466 20.18 -20.09 0.49
C ARG A 466 20.46 -19.20 -0.73
N HIS A 467 20.68 -19.77 -1.91
CA HIS A 467 20.85 -19.01 -3.14
C HIS A 467 19.56 -18.27 -3.57
N ARG A 468 18.38 -18.86 -3.35
CA ARG A 468 17.09 -18.17 -3.56
C ARG A 468 16.92 -16.97 -2.64
N LEU A 469 17.20 -17.11 -1.34
CA LEU A 469 17.16 -16.00 -0.38
C LEU A 469 18.16 -14.89 -0.73
N ALA A 470 19.39 -15.25 -1.11
CA ALA A 470 20.38 -14.28 -1.60
C ALA A 470 19.91 -13.56 -2.88
N GLY A 471 19.26 -14.29 -3.81
CA GLY A 471 18.60 -13.71 -4.97
C GLY A 471 17.55 -12.68 -4.58
N HIS A 472 16.63 -13.02 -3.67
CA HIS A 472 15.61 -12.08 -3.20
C HIS A 472 16.19 -10.87 -2.47
N ALA A 473 17.30 -11.02 -1.74
CA ALA A 473 18.00 -9.87 -1.13
C ALA A 473 18.59 -8.93 -2.20
N VAL A 474 19.11 -9.46 -3.31
CA VAL A 474 19.54 -8.65 -4.48
C VAL A 474 18.33 -8.00 -5.16
N GLU A 475 17.22 -8.72 -5.34
CA GLU A 475 15.99 -8.15 -5.92
C GLU A 475 15.39 -7.04 -5.05
N VAL A 476 15.42 -7.17 -3.71
CA VAL A 476 15.03 -6.10 -2.78
C VAL A 476 15.94 -4.88 -2.95
N ALA A 477 17.27 -5.07 -3.05
CA ALA A 477 18.20 -3.97 -3.30
C ALA A 477 17.93 -3.28 -4.66
N VAL A 478 17.53 -4.02 -5.69
CA VAL A 478 17.09 -3.46 -6.97
C VAL A 478 15.81 -2.62 -6.81
N VAL A 479 14.82 -3.09 -6.05
CA VAL A 479 13.61 -2.29 -5.74
C VAL A 479 13.94 -1.02 -4.98
N THR A 480 14.78 -1.10 -3.93
CA THR A 480 15.27 0.08 -3.20
C THR A 480 15.92 1.08 -4.16
N MET A 481 16.78 0.62 -5.07
CA MET A 481 17.42 1.49 -6.06
C MET A 481 16.44 2.11 -7.07
N LEU A 482 15.38 1.41 -7.46
CA LEU A 482 14.31 1.98 -8.29
C LEU A 482 13.51 3.03 -7.53
N SER A 483 13.16 2.80 -6.26
CA SER A 483 12.52 3.82 -5.39
C SER A 483 13.40 5.06 -5.23
N TYR A 484 14.70 4.90 -5.01
CA TYR A 484 15.64 6.02 -4.84
C TYR A 484 15.78 6.82 -6.15
N ARG A 485 15.76 6.16 -7.32
CA ARG A 485 15.69 6.85 -8.63
C ARG A 485 14.39 7.65 -8.80
N VAL A 486 13.24 7.07 -8.47
CA VAL A 486 11.93 7.75 -8.58
C VAL A 486 11.88 8.97 -7.64
N ALA A 487 12.32 8.82 -6.39
CA ALA A 487 12.39 9.93 -5.43
C ALA A 487 13.35 11.04 -5.89
N SER A 488 14.52 10.69 -6.45
CA SER A 488 15.48 11.64 -7.02
C SER A 488 14.90 12.40 -8.22
N MET A 489 14.17 11.73 -9.12
CA MET A 489 13.49 12.39 -10.23
C MET A 489 12.44 13.40 -9.76
N LEU A 490 11.60 13.00 -8.80
CA LEU A 490 10.61 13.89 -8.18
C LEU A 490 11.26 15.10 -7.49
N ALA A 491 12.36 14.90 -6.77
CA ALA A 491 13.13 15.98 -6.14
C ALA A 491 13.77 16.96 -7.15
N MET A 492 13.95 16.55 -8.41
CA MET A 492 14.38 17.43 -9.51
C MET A 492 13.20 18.02 -10.32
N GLY A 493 11.96 17.83 -9.86
CA GLY A 493 10.75 18.28 -10.57
C GLY A 493 10.40 17.48 -11.83
N ALA A 494 11.05 16.34 -12.06
CA ALA A 494 10.75 15.46 -13.19
C ALA A 494 9.61 14.49 -12.83
N VAL A 495 8.67 14.30 -13.75
CA VAL A 495 7.54 13.36 -13.56
C VAL A 495 8.00 11.93 -13.90
N PRO A 496 8.14 11.01 -12.93
CA PRO A 496 8.46 9.61 -13.21
C PRO A 496 7.28 8.95 -13.92
N ASN A 497 7.54 8.12 -14.93
CA ASN A 497 6.44 7.53 -15.71
C ASN A 497 6.69 6.06 -16.04
N GLN A 498 7.65 5.77 -16.92
CA GLN A 498 8.14 4.40 -17.10
C GLN A 498 8.77 3.87 -15.80
N GLU A 499 9.39 4.75 -15.00
CA GLU A 499 10.10 4.39 -13.76
C GLU A 499 9.13 3.96 -12.66
N ALA A 500 8.01 4.67 -12.50
CA ALA A 500 6.94 4.28 -11.59
C ALA A 500 6.29 2.94 -12.02
N SER A 501 6.01 2.77 -13.32
CA SER A 501 5.51 1.51 -13.86
C SER A 501 6.50 0.34 -13.69
N LEU A 502 7.80 0.58 -13.87
CA LEU A 502 8.86 -0.41 -13.67
C LEU A 502 8.97 -0.81 -12.20
N LEU A 503 8.97 0.16 -11.29
CA LEU A 503 8.99 -0.05 -9.83
C LEU A 503 7.77 -0.88 -9.38
N LYS A 504 6.56 -0.47 -9.77
CA LYS A 504 5.31 -1.17 -9.44
C LYS A 504 5.33 -2.61 -9.96
N LEU A 505 5.69 -2.80 -11.24
CA LEU A 505 5.77 -4.10 -11.90
C LEU A 505 6.74 -5.03 -11.15
N PHE A 506 8.00 -4.62 -11.03
CA PHE A 506 9.07 -5.44 -10.44
C PHE A 506 8.74 -5.83 -8.99
N LEU A 507 8.31 -4.86 -8.18
CA LEU A 507 7.91 -5.09 -6.79
C LEU A 507 6.75 -6.08 -6.70
N SER A 508 5.65 -5.85 -7.42
CA SER A 508 4.45 -6.71 -7.31
C SER A 508 4.70 -8.17 -7.68
N GLU A 509 5.62 -8.44 -8.60
CA GLU A 509 6.04 -9.79 -8.95
C GLU A 509 7.12 -10.33 -7.97
N LEU A 510 7.98 -9.47 -7.40
CA LEU A 510 8.93 -9.84 -6.34
C LEU A 510 8.20 -10.31 -5.07
N ASP A 511 7.16 -9.60 -4.65
CA ASP A 511 6.36 -9.96 -3.49
C ASP A 511 5.78 -11.39 -3.61
N GLN A 512 5.29 -11.75 -4.80
CA GLN A 512 4.84 -13.12 -5.09
C GLN A 512 6.00 -14.13 -5.03
N ARG A 513 7.21 -13.79 -5.52
CA ARG A 513 8.40 -14.66 -5.43
C ARG A 513 8.84 -14.88 -3.98
N ILE A 514 8.89 -13.81 -3.17
CA ILE A 514 9.23 -13.86 -1.75
C ILE A 514 8.21 -14.71 -0.97
N ALA A 515 6.91 -14.50 -1.22
CA ALA A 515 5.84 -15.28 -0.60
C ALA A 515 5.98 -16.78 -0.91
N ASN A 516 6.19 -17.14 -2.18
CA ASN A 516 6.42 -18.51 -2.61
C ASN A 516 7.67 -19.12 -1.94
N THR A 517 8.79 -18.40 -1.89
CA THR A 517 10.02 -18.92 -1.26
C THR A 517 9.84 -19.15 0.25
N GLY A 518 9.13 -18.27 0.95
CA GLY A 518 8.80 -18.45 2.37
C GLY A 518 7.89 -19.65 2.62
N LEU A 519 6.86 -19.89 1.79
CA LEU A 519 6.05 -21.11 1.87
C LEU A 519 6.91 -22.39 1.78
N HIS A 520 7.79 -22.46 0.78
CA HIS A 520 8.67 -23.63 0.59
C HIS A 520 9.69 -23.80 1.71
N LEU A 521 10.14 -22.71 2.35
CA LEU A 521 11.08 -22.74 3.48
C LEU A 521 10.42 -23.14 4.81
N LEU A 522 9.16 -22.76 5.02
CA LEU A 522 8.37 -23.19 6.18
C LEU A 522 7.81 -24.61 6.02
N GLY A 523 7.80 -25.15 4.80
CA GLY A 523 7.35 -26.52 4.49
C GLY A 523 5.91 -26.75 4.96
N ALA A 524 5.69 -27.79 5.76
CA ALA A 524 4.36 -28.11 6.30
C ALA A 524 3.73 -26.99 7.14
N TYR A 525 4.53 -26.11 7.74
CA TYR A 525 4.04 -24.93 8.48
C TYR A 525 3.64 -23.77 7.57
N GLY A 526 4.11 -23.75 6.32
CA GLY A 526 3.86 -22.63 5.38
C GLY A 526 2.39 -22.48 5.01
N GLN A 527 1.62 -23.57 4.98
CA GLN A 527 0.19 -23.58 4.67
C GLN A 527 -0.72 -23.17 5.85
N LEU A 528 -0.17 -22.93 7.04
CA LEU A 528 -0.97 -22.66 8.24
C LEU A 528 -1.43 -21.20 8.25
N MET A 529 -2.74 -21.00 8.25
CA MET A 529 -3.39 -19.69 8.35
C MET A 529 -3.34 -19.11 9.78
N PRO A 530 -3.58 -17.79 9.96
CA PRO A 530 -3.65 -17.16 11.28
C PRO A 530 -4.63 -17.87 12.24
N GLY A 531 -4.30 -17.88 13.53
CA GLY A 531 -5.05 -18.60 14.56
C GLY A 531 -4.60 -20.06 14.78
N SER A 532 -3.78 -20.64 13.89
CA SER A 532 -3.16 -21.95 14.16
C SER A 532 -2.04 -21.83 15.21
N PRO A 533 -2.05 -22.60 16.31
CA PRO A 533 -0.99 -22.56 17.33
C PRO A 533 0.36 -23.12 16.84
N LEU A 534 0.38 -23.74 15.65
CA LEU A 534 1.61 -24.23 15.01
C LEU A 534 2.17 -23.26 13.96
N ALA A 535 1.46 -22.16 13.66
CA ALA A 535 1.89 -21.17 12.68
C ALA A 535 3.27 -20.59 13.02
N LYS A 536 4.07 -20.33 11.98
CA LYS A 536 5.40 -19.70 12.09
C LYS A 536 5.34 -18.33 11.45
N LEU A 537 6.13 -17.38 11.98
CA LEU A 537 6.07 -15.96 11.58
C LEU A 537 4.63 -15.44 11.49
N GLN A 538 3.83 -15.77 12.50
CA GLN A 538 2.41 -15.38 12.63
C GLN A 538 1.54 -15.68 11.38
N ALA A 539 1.85 -16.78 10.67
CA ALA A 539 1.19 -17.17 9.41
C ALA A 539 1.37 -16.18 8.24
N GLN A 540 2.33 -15.25 8.31
CA GLN A 540 2.57 -14.22 7.28
C GLN A 540 2.62 -14.84 5.88
N PHE A 541 3.43 -15.88 5.65
CA PHE A 541 3.65 -16.41 4.31
C PHE A 541 2.42 -17.11 3.70
N ALA A 542 1.55 -17.71 4.53
CA ALA A 542 0.26 -18.23 4.08
C ALA A 542 -0.65 -17.09 3.59
N LEU A 543 -0.80 -16.05 4.41
CA LEU A 543 -1.62 -14.88 4.11
C LEU A 543 -1.08 -14.09 2.91
N THR A 544 0.21 -13.74 2.93
CA THR A 544 0.86 -12.95 1.87
C THR A 544 0.92 -13.70 0.54
N TYR A 545 1.02 -15.03 0.49
CA TYR A 545 0.88 -15.77 -0.77
C TYR A 545 -0.51 -15.56 -1.39
N LEU A 546 -1.56 -15.61 -0.59
CA LEU A 546 -2.94 -15.41 -1.05
C LEU A 546 -3.24 -13.94 -1.39
N THR A 547 -2.74 -12.97 -0.62
CA THR A 547 -2.98 -11.53 -0.82
C THR A 547 -2.00 -10.85 -1.79
N THR A 548 -0.94 -11.53 -2.25
CA THR A 548 -0.09 -11.02 -3.34
C THR A 548 -0.62 -11.31 -4.75
N VAL A 549 -1.54 -12.27 -4.91
CA VAL A 549 -2.24 -12.52 -6.19
C VAL A 549 -2.87 -11.25 -6.79
N PRO A 550 -3.67 -10.44 -6.07
CA PRO A 550 -4.23 -9.21 -6.63
C PRO A 550 -3.20 -8.10 -6.89
N ARG A 551 -1.97 -8.16 -6.37
CA ARG A 551 -1.00 -7.04 -6.48
C ARG A 551 -0.38 -6.88 -7.88
N THR A 552 -0.39 -7.94 -8.69
CA THR A 552 -0.07 -7.86 -10.13
C THR A 552 -1.25 -7.36 -10.98
N ILE A 553 -2.43 -7.13 -10.38
CA ILE A 553 -3.69 -6.72 -11.05
C ILE A 553 -4.10 -5.29 -10.64
N ALA A 554 -4.21 -5.01 -9.34
CA ALA A 554 -4.56 -3.70 -8.76
C ALA A 554 -3.50 -2.62 -9.09
N GLY A 555 -3.87 -1.33 -9.09
CA GLY A 555 -3.00 -0.22 -9.52
C GLY A 555 -2.65 -0.23 -11.01
N GLY A 556 -3.41 -0.97 -11.81
CA GLY A 556 -3.12 -1.29 -13.21
C GLY A 556 -2.29 -2.58 -13.33
N THR A 557 -2.78 -3.51 -14.16
CA THR A 557 -2.21 -4.87 -14.27
C THR A 557 -0.79 -4.85 -14.82
N SER A 558 -0.06 -5.93 -14.60
CA SER A 558 1.34 -6.07 -15.02
C SER A 558 1.51 -5.96 -16.54
N GLU A 559 0.48 -6.30 -17.32
CA GLU A 559 0.40 -6.14 -18.78
C GLU A 559 0.24 -4.66 -19.15
N ILE A 560 -0.61 -3.91 -18.42
CA ILE A 560 -0.75 -2.47 -18.58
C ILE A 560 0.55 -1.74 -18.22
N GLN A 561 1.26 -2.15 -17.15
CA GLN A 561 2.57 -1.60 -16.82
C GLN A 561 3.60 -1.89 -17.93
N ARG A 562 3.64 -3.11 -18.47
CA ARG A 562 4.48 -3.49 -19.62
C ARG A 562 4.17 -2.63 -20.85
N ASN A 563 2.90 -2.37 -21.14
CA ASN A 563 2.48 -1.49 -22.24
C ASN A 563 2.89 -0.02 -22.01
N ILE A 564 2.87 0.47 -20.77
CA ILE A 564 3.37 1.81 -20.42
C ILE A 564 4.88 1.89 -20.64
N ILE A 565 5.64 0.92 -20.13
CA ILE A 565 7.11 0.85 -20.32
C ILE A 565 7.47 0.74 -21.81
N ALA A 566 6.77 -0.10 -22.57
CA ALA A 566 6.97 -0.25 -24.01
C ALA A 566 6.71 1.05 -24.79
N THR A 567 5.56 1.69 -24.56
CA THR A 567 5.13 2.85 -25.38
C THR A 567 5.71 4.18 -24.92
N ARG A 568 5.75 4.46 -23.61
CA ARG A 568 6.27 5.72 -23.05
C ARG A 568 7.77 5.67 -22.74
N GLY A 569 8.33 4.48 -22.49
CA GLY A 569 9.74 4.30 -22.13
C GLY A 569 10.63 3.92 -23.32
N LEU A 570 10.23 2.90 -24.07
CA LEU A 570 10.98 2.39 -25.23
C LEU A 570 10.52 2.99 -26.58
N GLY A 571 9.52 3.87 -26.57
CA GLY A 571 8.99 4.54 -27.78
C GLY A 571 8.30 3.60 -28.78
N LEU A 572 7.92 2.40 -28.36
CA LEU A 572 7.32 1.40 -29.25
C LEU A 572 5.90 1.80 -29.69
N PRO A 573 5.50 1.50 -30.93
CA PRO A 573 4.16 1.81 -31.42
C PRO A 573 3.08 1.04 -30.66
N ARG A 574 1.86 1.57 -30.66
CA ARG A 574 0.67 0.80 -30.28
C ARG A 574 0.26 -0.08 -31.46
N GLY A 575 0.02 -1.37 -31.19
CA GLY A 575 -0.66 -2.30 -32.10
C GLY A 575 -2.16 -2.31 -31.87
#